data_AF-A0A9E4IU36-F1
#
_entry.id   AF-A0A9E4IU36-F1
#
_cell.length_a   1.000
_cell.length_b   1.000
_cell.length_c   1.000
_cell.angle_alpha   90.00
_cell.angle_beta   90.00
_cell.angle_gamma   90.00
#
_symmetry.space_group_name_H-M   'P 1'
#
loop_
_entity.id
_entity.type
_entity.pdbx_description
1 polymer ?
#
loop_
_entity_poly.entity_id
_entity_poly.type
_entity_poly.pdbx_seq_one_letter_code
_entity_poly.pdbx_strand_id
1 'polypeptide(L)'
;MRTTLTLDDDLAAVLRQQAATLGVSFKEIVNRTLRAGLSREMAPRDVQAPKTIPHSFGFRPGVDLDRLNQLVDELEAEAAAESLHRKR
;
A
#
# COMPACT_ATOMS: atom_id res chain seq x y z
N MET A 1 26.55 29.12 -14.91
CA MET A 1 27.16 28.59 -16.14
C MET A 1 26.18 28.77 -17.30
N ARG A 2 26.67 29.06 -18.52
CA ARG A 2 25.83 29.07 -19.73
C ARG A 2 26.00 27.73 -20.44
N THR A 3 24.91 27.01 -20.59
CA THR A 3 24.83 25.71 -21.27
C THR A 3 23.74 25.75 -22.32
N THR A 4 24.00 25.08 -23.44
CA THR A 4 22.98 24.82 -24.46
C THR A 4 22.60 23.35 -24.31
N LEU A 5 21.30 23.09 -24.18
CA LEU A 5 20.73 21.76 -24.01
C LEU A 5 19.68 21.57 -25.10
N THR A 6 19.71 20.43 -25.78
CA THR A 6 18.63 20.02 -26.67
C THR A 6 17.56 19.31 -25.83
N LEU A 7 16.30 19.72 -25.98
CA LEU A 7 15.14 19.12 -25.32
C LEU A 7 14.17 18.64 -26.39
N ASP A 8 13.51 17.51 -26.13
CA ASP A 8 12.41 17.05 -26.96
C ASP A 8 11.24 18.07 -26.92
N ASP A 9 10.52 18.19 -28.04
CA ASP A 9 9.50 19.22 -28.22
C ASP A 9 8.34 19.08 -27.21
N ASP A 10 7.98 17.84 -26.87
CA ASP A 10 6.95 17.51 -25.88
C ASP A 10 7.38 17.94 -24.47
N LEU A 11 8.62 17.63 -24.08
CA LEU A 11 9.18 18.03 -22.80
C LEU A 11 9.28 19.56 -22.69
N ALA A 12 9.71 20.23 -23.75
CA ALA A 12 9.76 21.69 -23.81
C ALA A 12 8.37 22.33 -23.70
N ALA A 13 7.33 21.69 -24.25
CA ALA A 13 5.94 22.15 -24.11
C ALA A 13 5.44 22.03 -22.67
N VAL A 14 5.67 20.87 -22.03
CA VAL A 14 5.29 20.62 -20.63
C VAL A 14 5.96 21.61 -19.68
N LEU A 15 7.27 21.84 -19.84
CA LEU A 15 8.02 22.79 -19.00
C LEU A 15 7.56 24.23 -19.19
N ARG A 16 7.19 24.63 -20.41
CA ARG A 16 6.61 25.97 -20.69
C ARG A 16 5.26 26.14 -20.02
N GLN A 17 4.39 25.13 -20.08
CA GLN A 17 3.09 25.16 -19.41
C GLN A 17 3.27 25.29 -17.88
N GLN A 18 4.15 24.48 -17.29
CA GLN A 18 4.42 24.54 -15.85
C GLN A 18 5.01 25.90 -15.43
N ALA A 19 5.89 26.48 -16.24
CA ALA A 19 6.45 27.80 -16.00
C ALA A 19 5.35 28.89 -16.00
N ALA A 20 4.42 28.82 -16.95
CA ALA A 20 3.28 29.73 -17.01
C ALA A 20 2.35 29.58 -15.79
N THR A 21 2.03 28.34 -15.40
CA THR A 21 1.17 28.07 -14.23
C THR A 21 1.77 28.59 -12.93
N LEU A 22 3.10 28.47 -12.77
CA LEU A 22 3.81 28.89 -11.57
C LEU A 22 4.28 30.36 -11.61
N GLY A 23 4.13 31.03 -12.76
CA GLY A 23 4.56 32.42 -12.93
C GLY A 23 6.07 32.62 -12.86
N VAL A 24 6.86 31.61 -13.22
CA VAL A 24 8.33 31.65 -13.14
C VAL A 24 8.98 31.54 -14.52
N SER A 25 10.26 31.85 -14.61
CA SER A 25 10.99 31.75 -15.89
C SER A 25 11.19 30.30 -16.34
N PHE A 26 11.26 30.08 -17.66
CA PHE A 26 11.55 28.75 -18.23
C PHE A 26 12.85 28.14 -17.66
N LYS A 27 13.90 28.95 -17.53
CA LYS A 27 15.18 28.54 -16.91
C LYS A 27 15.00 28.07 -15.47
N GLU A 28 14.15 28.73 -14.70
CA GLU A 28 13.92 28.38 -13.31
C GLU A 28 13.22 27.03 -13.18
N ILE A 29 12.17 26.80 -13.99
CA ILE A 29 11.50 25.50 -14.05
C ILE A 29 12.47 24.40 -14.48
N VAL A 30 13.26 24.60 -15.53
CA VAL A 30 14.25 23.61 -15.98
C VAL A 30 15.22 23.25 -14.85
N ASN A 31 15.78 24.24 -14.15
CA ASN A 31 16.72 23.94 -13.06
C ASN A 31 16.04 23.30 -11.86
N ARG A 32 14.80 23.71 -11.55
CA ARG A 32 14.02 23.15 -10.43
C ARG A 32 13.69 21.68 -10.70
N THR A 33 13.22 21.34 -11.91
CA THR A 33 12.88 19.97 -12.28
C THR A 33 14.12 19.08 -12.32
N LEU A 34 15.23 19.56 -12.88
CA LEU A 34 16.49 18.81 -12.88
C LEU A 34 17.01 18.54 -11.46
N ARG A 35 16.99 19.54 -10.57
CA ARG A 35 17.39 19.33 -9.17
C ARG A 35 16.50 18.30 -8.48
N ALA A 36 15.18 18.41 -8.63
CA ALA A 36 14.25 17.47 -8.02
C ALA A 36 14.45 16.04 -8.55
N GLY A 37 14.70 15.88 -9.85
CA GLY A 37 15.01 14.59 -10.47
C GLY A 37 16.29 13.97 -9.92
N LEU A 38 17.39 14.73 -9.91
CA LEU A 38 18.68 14.27 -9.40
C LEU A 38 18.64 13.96 -7.90
N SER A 39 17.94 14.77 -7.10
CA SER A 39 17.75 14.49 -5.67
C SER A 39 16.95 13.21 -5.41
N ARG A 40 15.97 12.88 -6.27
CA ARG A 40 15.18 11.65 -6.14
C ARG A 40 15.97 10.39 -6.48
N GLU A 41 16.90 10.47 -7.42
CA GLU A 41 17.81 9.36 -7.74
C GLU A 41 18.87 9.14 -6.66
N MET A 42 19.34 10.23 -6.04
CA MET A 42 20.35 10.16 -4.97
C MET A 42 19.77 9.82 -3.60
N ALA A 43 18.47 10.03 -3.38
CA ALA A 43 17.82 9.61 -2.15
C ALA A 43 17.84 8.07 -2.10
N PRO A 44 18.37 7.44 -1.03
CA PRO A 44 18.16 6.02 -0.83
C PRO A 44 16.65 5.81 -0.87
N ARG A 45 16.17 4.99 -1.81
CA ARG A 45 14.77 4.58 -1.83
C ARG A 45 14.52 3.98 -0.46
N ASP A 46 13.72 4.65 0.38
CA ASP A 46 13.19 4.07 1.60
C ASP A 46 12.21 2.98 1.17
N VAL A 47 12.76 1.88 0.65
CA VAL A 47 12.05 0.64 0.44
C VAL A 47 11.90 0.09 1.84
N GLN A 48 10.93 0.62 2.57
CA GLN A 48 10.54 0.03 3.85
C GLN A 48 10.27 -1.44 3.55
N ALA A 49 11.03 -2.31 4.22
CA ALA A 49 10.82 -3.73 4.09
C ALA A 49 9.33 -4.04 4.36
N PRO A 50 8.70 -4.92 3.57
CA PRO A 50 7.31 -5.27 3.79
C PRO A 50 7.13 -5.73 5.24
N LYS A 51 6.25 -5.03 5.98
CA LYS A 51 5.92 -5.38 7.37
C LYS A 51 4.72 -6.32 7.36
N THR A 52 4.90 -7.53 7.88
CA THR A 52 3.78 -8.44 8.15
C THR A 52 3.04 -7.95 9.40
N ILE A 53 1.77 -7.57 9.25
CA ILE A 53 0.91 -7.18 10.37
C ILE A 53 0.08 -8.40 10.78
N PRO A 54 0.28 -8.97 11.99
CA PRO A 54 -0.53 -10.10 12.43
C PRO A 54 -1.97 -9.66 12.70
N HIS A 55 -2.94 -10.43 12.19
CA HIS A 55 -4.36 -10.21 12.44
C HIS A 55 -4.85 -11.14 13.54
N SER A 56 -5.42 -10.59 14.62
CA SER A 56 -6.06 -11.40 15.66
C SER A 56 -7.43 -11.85 15.16
N PHE A 57 -7.55 -13.13 14.80
CA PHE A 57 -8.80 -13.71 14.32
C PHE A 57 -9.81 -14.05 15.43
N GLY A 58 -9.44 -13.88 16.70
CA GLY A 58 -10.37 -14.02 17.83
C GLY A 58 -10.89 -15.44 18.10
N PHE A 59 -10.29 -16.47 17.50
CA PHE A 59 -10.72 -17.86 17.70
C PHE A 59 -10.30 -18.40 19.07
N ARG A 60 -11.13 -19.30 19.61
CA ARG A 60 -10.84 -20.01 20.85
C ARG A 60 -9.64 -20.96 20.63
N PRO A 61 -8.68 -21.02 21.58
CA PRO A 61 -7.60 -22.00 21.52
C PRO A 61 -8.14 -23.43 21.41
N GLY A 62 -7.55 -24.24 20.54
CA GLY A 62 -7.98 -25.63 20.31
C GLY A 62 -9.01 -25.84 19.19
N VAL A 63 -9.53 -24.76 18.59
CA VAL A 63 -10.38 -24.86 17.39
C VAL A 63 -9.50 -24.90 16.14
N ASP A 64 -9.58 -26.00 15.41
CA ASP A 64 -8.96 -26.15 14.09
C ASP A 64 -9.82 -25.48 13.02
N LEU A 65 -9.30 -24.41 12.41
CA LEU A 65 -10.01 -23.60 11.41
C LEU A 65 -10.19 -24.33 10.07
N ASP A 66 -9.37 -25.35 9.80
CA ASP A 66 -9.51 -26.17 8.59
C ASP A 66 -10.57 -27.25 8.77
N ARG A 67 -11.12 -27.41 9.99
CA ARG A 67 -12.07 -28.46 10.35
C ARG A 67 -13.33 -27.95 11.06
N LEU A 68 -13.80 -26.76 10.68
CA LEU A 68 -15.00 -26.16 11.29
C LEU A 68 -16.26 -27.04 11.21
N ASN A 69 -16.39 -27.88 10.19
CA ASN A 69 -17.52 -28.83 10.10
C ASN A 69 -17.57 -29.79 11.30
N GLN A 70 -16.41 -30.29 11.76
CA GLN A 70 -16.35 -31.18 12.93
C GLN A 70 -16.79 -30.46 14.20
N LEU A 71 -16.42 -29.19 14.36
CA LEU A 71 -16.88 -28.37 15.47
C LEU A 71 -18.40 -28.20 15.46
N VAL A 72 -19.02 -28.05 14.29
CA VAL A 72 -20.49 -27.99 14.18
C VAL A 72 -21.10 -29.32 14.64
N ASP A 73 -20.58 -30.46 14.16
CA ASP A 73 -21.07 -31.78 14.52
C ASP A 73 -20.99 -32.03 16.04
N GLU A 74 -19.88 -31.62 16.67
CA GLU A 74 -19.68 -31.72 18.12
C GLU A 74 -20.70 -30.89 18.89
N LEU A 75 -20.92 -29.64 18.49
CA LEU A 75 -21.90 -28.74 19.12
C LEU A 75 -23.34 -29.26 18.97
N GLU A 76 -23.68 -29.86 17.84
CA GLU A 76 -24.99 -30.48 17.62
C GLU A 76 -25.20 -31.71 18.52
N ALA A 77 -24.16 -32.54 18.67
CA ALA A 77 -24.20 -33.71 19.54
C ALA A 77 -24.36 -33.32 21.02
N GLU A 78 -23.63 -32.29 21.47
CA GLU A 78 -23.76 -31.74 22.82
C GLU A 78 -25.17 -31.20 23.08
N ALA A 79 -25.72 -30.40 22.16
CA ALA A 79 -27.06 -29.85 22.28
C ALA A 79 -28.15 -30.95 22.33
N ALA A 80 -27.99 -32.00 21.52
CA ALA A 80 -28.88 -33.16 21.54
C ALA A 80 -28.81 -33.89 22.89
N ALA A 81 -27.60 -34.12 23.43
CA ALA A 81 -27.40 -34.75 24.72
C ALA A 81 -28.03 -33.95 25.88
N GLU A 82 -27.89 -32.62 25.87
CA GLU A 82 -28.54 -31.75 26.85
C GLU A 82 -30.07 -31.83 26.79
N SER A 83 -30.63 -31.86 25.58
CA SER A 83 -32.09 -31.94 25.38
C SER A 83 -32.68 -33.27 25.90
N LEU A 84 -31.92 -34.36 25.79
CA LEU A 84 -32.28 -35.68 26.32
C LEU A 84 -32.17 -35.71 27.85
N HIS A 85 -31.16 -35.05 28.43
CA HIS A 85 -31.00 -34.95 29.88
C HIS A 85 -32.15 -34.16 30.53
N ARG A 86 -32.64 -33.10 29.88
CA ARG A 86 -33.75 -32.25 30.37
C ARG A 86 -35.13 -32.92 30.31
N LYS A 87 -35.29 -33.98 29.51
CA LYS A 87 -36.55 -34.73 29.36
C LYS A 87 -36.70 -35.88 30.36
N ARG A 88 -35.69 -36.17 31.19
CA ARG A 88 -35.76 -37.13 32.29
C ARG A 88 -36.08 -36.41 33.60
#